data_AF-A0A202DZF3-F1
#
_entry.id   AF-A0A202DZF3-F1
#
_cell.length_a   1.000
_cell.length_b   1.000
_cell.length_c   1.000
_cell.angle_alpha   90.00
_cell.angle_beta   90.00
_cell.angle_gamma   90.00
#
_symmetry.space_group_name_H-M   'P 1'
#
loop_
_entity.id
_entity.type
_entity.pdbx_description
1 polymer ?
#
loop_
_entity_poly.entity_id
_entity_poly.type
_entity_poly.pdbx_seq_one_letter_code
_entity_poly.pdbx_strand_id
1 'polypeptide(L)'
;MRLAGIDFAWVPESNGTAIAIGRLSEKGLCADTIFEQLYGMDSILSALDAYPDLQGIAIDASLVINNQTGQRLAEREVSRDYGAKRAGCHATNLTLYPAPASVELAKQLDYRGFCYFGQSEQERSFIECYPHPAIILKNAVDFGALLSPPQAKVGGFIGGRWKKCPLVKLATATDRLR
;
A
#
# COMPACT_ATOMS: atom_id res chain seq x y z
N MET A 1 -2.48 5.75 16.02
CA MET A 1 -2.47 4.51 15.20
C MET A 1 -1.03 4.17 14.81
N ARG A 2 -0.61 2.91 14.90
CA ARG A 2 0.72 2.48 14.42
C ARG A 2 0.62 1.99 12.97
N LEU A 3 1.55 2.46 12.14
CA LEU A 3 1.59 2.24 10.70
C LEU A 3 2.97 1.76 10.26
N ALA A 4 3.02 1.04 9.14
CA ALA A 4 4.23 0.64 8.45
C ALA A 4 4.20 1.12 6.99
N GLY A 5 5.35 1.58 6.50
CA GLY A 5 5.63 1.75 5.07
C GLY A 5 6.70 0.76 4.64
N ILE A 6 6.48 0.04 3.55
CA ILE A 6 7.40 -0.98 3.04
C ILE A 6 7.85 -0.58 1.63
N ASP A 7 9.15 -0.41 1.45
CA ASP A 7 9.80 -0.39 0.12
C ASP A 7 10.21 -1.83 -0.20
N PHE A 8 9.36 -2.52 -0.97
CA PHE A 8 9.43 -3.97 -1.13
C PHE A 8 10.30 -4.36 -2.32
N ALA A 9 11.28 -5.20 -2.05
CA ALA A 9 12.13 -5.76 -3.10
C ALA A 9 11.36 -6.79 -3.95
N TRP A 10 11.34 -6.60 -5.27
CA TRP A 10 10.71 -7.54 -6.21
C TRP A 10 11.27 -8.97 -6.16
N VAL A 11 12.55 -9.11 -5.79
CA VAL A 11 13.24 -10.39 -5.54
C VAL A 11 13.88 -10.30 -4.16
N PRO A 12 13.12 -10.55 -3.08
CA PRO A 12 13.54 -10.27 -1.71
C PRO A 12 14.69 -11.14 -1.23
N GLU A 13 14.98 -12.25 -1.91
CA GLU A 13 16.11 -13.13 -1.58
C GLU A 13 17.45 -12.50 -1.94
N SER A 14 17.49 -11.63 -2.96
CA SER A 14 18.73 -11.01 -3.46
C SER A 14 18.78 -9.50 -3.30
N ASN A 15 17.67 -8.85 -2.95
CA ASN A 15 17.58 -7.42 -2.76
C ASN A 15 16.90 -7.10 -1.43
N GLY A 16 17.44 -6.12 -0.71
CA GLY A 16 16.94 -5.73 0.60
C GLY A 16 15.62 -4.96 0.52
N THR A 17 14.64 -5.39 1.31
CA THR A 17 13.42 -4.62 1.62
C THR A 17 13.71 -3.65 2.77
N ALA A 18 13.10 -2.47 2.74
CA ALA A 18 13.11 -1.53 3.86
C ALA A 18 11.71 -1.37 4.45
N ILE A 19 11.64 -1.23 5.78
CA ILE A 19 10.39 -1.00 6.52
C ILE A 19 10.56 0.19 7.44
N ALA A 20 9.69 1.18 7.32
CA ALA A 20 9.57 2.27 8.27
C ALA A 20 8.34 2.05 9.15
N ILE A 21 8.52 2.02 10.47
CA ILE A 21 7.43 1.98 11.45
C ILE A 21 7.23 3.38 12.02
N GLY A 22 5.97 3.78 12.13
CA GLY A 22 5.62 5.08 12.66
C GLY A 22 4.28 5.12 13.38
N ARG A 23 4.01 6.26 14.00
CA ARG A 23 2.77 6.54 14.71
C ARG A 23 2.07 7.74 14.09
N LEU A 24 0.84 7.53 13.65
CA LEU A 24 -0.08 8.60 13.28
C LEU A 24 -0.76 9.14 14.54
N SER A 25 -0.70 10.46 14.70
CA SER A 25 -1.36 11.25 15.74
C SER A 25 -1.98 12.51 15.13
N GLU A 26 -2.64 13.33 15.94
CA GLU A 26 -3.15 14.65 15.53
C GLU A 26 -2.06 15.58 15.00
N LYS A 27 -0.80 15.37 15.42
CA LYS A 27 0.36 16.15 14.95
C LYS A 27 0.92 15.64 13.62
N GLY A 28 0.37 14.57 13.07
CA GLY A 28 0.84 13.91 11.86
C GLY A 28 1.47 12.54 12.11
N LEU A 29 2.08 11.99 11.05
CA LEU A 29 2.81 10.73 11.04
C LEU A 29 4.28 10.97 11.38
N CYS A 30 4.78 10.30 12.42
CA CYS A 30 6.19 10.30 12.78
C CYS A 30 6.74 8.86 12.66
N ALA A 31 7.80 8.67 11.89
CA ALA A 31 8.53 7.41 11.85
C ALA A 31 9.45 7.34 13.09
N ASP A 32 9.40 6.22 13.81
CA ASP A 32 10.21 6.00 15.02
C ASP A 32 11.22 4.85 14.87
N THR A 33 10.99 3.92 13.92
CA THR A 33 11.89 2.80 13.67
C THR A 33 12.06 2.59 12.16
N ILE A 34 13.28 2.27 11.73
CA ILE A 34 13.58 1.90 10.33
C ILE A 34 14.36 0.58 10.35
N PHE A 35 13.86 -0.38 9.59
CA PHE A 35 14.58 -1.60 9.22
C PHE A 35 15.09 -1.43 7.80
N GLU A 36 16.38 -1.68 7.61
CA GLU A 36 17.03 -1.63 6.30
C GLU A 36 17.53 -3.02 5.92
N GLN A 37 17.57 -3.31 4.63
CA GLN A 37 18.17 -4.53 4.09
C GLN A 37 17.60 -5.83 4.69
N LEU A 38 16.28 -5.93 4.78
CA LEU A 38 15.61 -7.18 5.13
C LEU A 38 15.58 -8.10 3.90
N TYR A 39 16.16 -9.29 4.03
CA TYR A 39 16.22 -10.29 2.97
C TYR A 39 15.28 -11.47 3.25
N GLY A 40 14.54 -11.88 2.23
CA GLY A 40 13.57 -12.97 2.31
C GLY A 40 12.29 -12.63 3.07
N MET A 41 11.24 -13.40 2.82
CA MET A 41 9.91 -13.19 3.38
C MET A 41 9.90 -13.26 4.92
N ASP A 42 10.63 -14.20 5.51
CA ASP A 42 10.60 -14.44 6.96
C ASP A 42 11.15 -13.25 7.76
N SER A 43 12.18 -12.55 7.26
CA SER A 43 12.73 -11.37 7.93
C SER A 43 11.76 -10.20 7.90
N ILE A 44 11.08 -10.00 6.77
CA ILE A 44 10.04 -8.99 6.57
C ILE A 44 8.88 -9.25 7.54
N LEU A 45 8.36 -10.48 7.58
CA LEU A 45 7.25 -10.85 8.45
C LEU A 45 7.63 -10.75 9.93
N SER A 46 8.83 -11.20 10.31
CA SER A 46 9.34 -11.08 11.69
C SER A 46 9.44 -9.62 12.15
N ALA A 47 9.89 -8.72 11.26
CA ALA A 47 9.95 -7.29 11.56
C ALA A 47 8.57 -6.67 11.77
N LEU A 48 7.54 -7.11 11.04
CA LEU A 48 6.16 -6.68 11.24
C LEU A 48 5.53 -7.28 12.50
N ASP A 49 5.77 -8.57 12.75
CA ASP A 49 5.23 -9.32 13.90
C ASP A 49 5.79 -8.78 15.24
N ALA A 50 6.91 -8.06 15.23
CA ALA A 50 7.45 -7.33 16.38
C ALA A 50 6.55 -6.17 16.85
N TYR A 51 5.55 -5.76 16.05
CA TYR A 51 4.63 -4.66 16.36
C TYR A 51 3.17 -5.17 16.41
N PRO A 52 2.73 -5.76 17.53
CA PRO A 52 1.37 -6.30 17.65
C PRO A 52 0.27 -5.24 17.57
N ASP A 53 0.59 -3.95 17.82
CA ASP A 53 -0.34 -2.83 17.69
C ASP A 53 -0.38 -2.21 16.27
N LEU A 54 0.28 -2.83 15.28
CA LEU A 54 0.29 -2.41 13.88
C LEU A 54 -1.11 -2.55 13.24
N GLN A 55 -1.61 -1.42 12.72
CA GLN A 55 -2.98 -1.28 12.18
C GLN A 55 -3.02 -1.01 10.67
N GLY A 56 -1.94 -0.46 10.09
CA GLY A 56 -1.95 -0.10 8.66
C GLY A 56 -0.60 -0.32 8.01
N ILE A 57 -0.59 -0.89 6.81
CA ILE A 57 0.64 -1.17 6.05
C ILE A 57 0.49 -0.65 4.62
N ALA A 58 1.36 0.29 4.22
CA ALA A 58 1.47 0.74 2.83
C ALA A 58 2.69 0.08 2.17
N ILE A 59 2.49 -0.58 1.03
CA ILE A 59 3.52 -1.43 0.40
C ILE A 59 3.81 -0.93 -1.00
N ASP A 60 5.04 -0.50 -1.29
CA ASP A 60 5.50 -0.17 -2.64
C ASP A 60 5.79 -1.45 -3.44
N ALA A 61 4.72 -2.16 -3.80
CA ALA A 61 4.75 -3.26 -4.76
C ALA A 61 3.33 -3.64 -5.19
N SER A 62 3.21 -4.21 -6.38
CA SER A 62 1.96 -4.77 -6.90
C SER A 62 1.50 -5.96 -6.05
N LEU A 63 0.37 -5.84 -5.36
CA LEU A 63 -0.13 -6.87 -4.42
C LEU A 63 -1.09 -7.88 -5.07
N VAL A 64 -1.49 -7.61 -6.31
CA VAL A 64 -2.34 -8.47 -7.14
C VAL A 64 -1.80 -8.45 -8.56
N ILE A 65 -1.40 -9.62 -9.07
CA ILE A 65 -0.86 -9.77 -10.42
C ILE A 65 -1.52 -11.00 -11.03
N ASN A 66 -2.45 -10.77 -11.96
CA ASN A 66 -3.23 -11.81 -12.62
C ASN A 66 -3.05 -11.81 -14.15
N ASN A 67 -2.44 -10.77 -14.71
CA ASN A 67 -2.21 -10.61 -16.12
C ASN A 67 -0.91 -11.32 -16.56
N GLN A 68 -0.97 -11.99 -17.72
CA GLN A 68 0.19 -12.66 -18.27
C GLN A 68 1.26 -11.66 -18.75
N THR A 69 0.85 -10.60 -19.45
CA THR A 69 1.74 -9.58 -20.02
C THR A 69 1.17 -8.17 -19.86
N GLY A 70 2.00 -7.16 -20.14
CA GLY A 70 1.61 -5.73 -20.13
C GLY A 70 1.38 -5.16 -18.73
N GLN A 71 0.85 -3.93 -18.68
CA GLN A 71 0.41 -3.26 -17.45
C GLN A 71 -0.97 -3.76 -17.01
N ARG A 72 -1.20 -3.86 -15.69
CA ARG A 72 -2.53 -4.05 -15.10
C ARG A 72 -3.35 -2.76 -15.25
N LEU A 73 -4.63 -2.84 -14.92
CA LEU A 73 -5.51 -1.67 -14.95
C LEU A 73 -4.96 -0.55 -14.05
N ALA A 74 -4.48 -0.91 -12.86
CA ALA A 74 -3.93 0.04 -11.92
C ALA A 74 -2.77 0.85 -12.51
N GLU A 75 -1.71 0.22 -13.06
CA GLU A 75 -0.60 0.99 -13.62
C GLU A 75 -0.99 1.81 -14.85
N ARG A 76 -1.96 1.34 -15.65
CA ARG A 76 -2.49 2.12 -16.79
C ARG A 76 -3.17 3.39 -16.31
N GLU A 77 -4.01 3.30 -15.27
CA GLU A 77 -4.70 4.47 -14.73
C GLU A 77 -3.73 5.46 -14.09
N VAL A 78 -2.74 4.95 -13.34
CA VAL A 78 -1.69 5.80 -12.77
C VAL A 78 -0.86 6.47 -13.85
N SER A 79 -0.41 5.71 -14.85
CA SER A 79 0.39 6.24 -15.95
C SER A 79 -0.39 7.25 -16.79
N ARG A 80 -1.71 7.07 -16.97
CA ARG A 80 -2.58 8.05 -17.63
C ARG A 80 -2.62 9.38 -16.86
N ASP A 81 -2.78 9.32 -15.54
CA ASP A 81 -3.01 10.52 -14.72
C ASP A 81 -1.70 11.22 -14.31
N TYR A 82 -0.58 10.48 -14.24
CA TYR A 82 0.71 10.96 -13.71
C TYR A 82 1.92 10.81 -14.65
N GLY A 83 1.76 10.14 -15.80
CA GLY A 83 2.85 9.90 -16.75
C GLY A 83 3.49 11.18 -17.28
N ALA A 84 2.68 12.22 -17.54
CA ALA A 84 3.17 13.54 -17.97
C ALA A 84 4.10 14.22 -16.93
N LYS A 85 4.02 13.79 -15.67
CA LYS A 85 4.86 14.26 -14.55
C LYS A 85 6.02 13.34 -14.24
N ARG A 86 6.33 12.38 -15.14
CA ARG A 86 7.35 11.34 -14.94
C ARG A 86 7.08 10.43 -13.73
N ALA A 87 5.82 10.26 -13.36
CA ALA A 87 5.37 9.39 -12.27
C ALA A 87 4.43 8.30 -12.78
N GLY A 88 4.71 7.78 -13.98
CA GLY A 88 4.06 6.57 -14.49
C GLY A 88 4.63 5.31 -13.83
N CYS A 89 3.95 4.19 -14.05
CA CYS A 89 4.30 2.91 -13.43
C CYS A 89 4.75 1.90 -14.48
N HIS A 90 5.77 1.12 -14.12
CA HIS A 90 6.20 0.01 -14.97
C HIS A 90 5.17 -1.10 -14.98
N ALA A 91 5.20 -1.93 -16.02
CA ALA A 91 4.34 -3.10 -16.10
C ALA A 91 4.73 -4.11 -15.03
N THR A 92 3.74 -4.60 -14.27
CA THR A 92 3.85 -5.83 -13.50
C THR A 92 2.95 -6.89 -14.12
N ASN A 93 3.50 -8.09 -14.35
CA ASN A 93 2.80 -9.22 -14.96
C ASN A 93 3.53 -10.54 -14.65
N LEU A 94 2.86 -11.66 -14.94
CA LEU A 94 3.38 -13.01 -14.67
C LEU A 94 4.52 -13.44 -15.59
N THR A 95 4.72 -12.80 -16.75
CA THR A 95 5.91 -13.04 -17.58
C THR A 95 7.16 -12.43 -16.97
N LEU A 96 7.06 -11.26 -16.33
CA LEU A 96 8.18 -10.61 -15.63
C LEU A 96 8.41 -11.21 -14.24
N TYR A 97 7.32 -11.54 -13.54
CA TYR A 97 7.33 -12.07 -12.18
C TYR A 97 6.43 -13.31 -12.09
N PRO A 98 6.93 -14.51 -12.46
CA PRO A 98 6.12 -15.73 -12.47
C PRO A 98 5.62 -16.18 -11.08
N ALA A 99 6.41 -15.90 -10.05
CA ALA A 99 6.09 -16.15 -8.64
C ALA A 99 6.31 -14.85 -7.86
N PRO A 100 5.38 -13.88 -7.97
CA PRO A 100 5.61 -12.55 -7.41
C PRO A 100 5.56 -12.57 -5.88
N ALA A 101 6.71 -12.33 -5.25
CA ALA A 101 6.84 -12.34 -3.79
C ALA A 101 5.92 -11.32 -3.10
N SER A 102 5.59 -10.22 -3.75
CA SER A 102 4.64 -9.21 -3.24
C SER A 102 3.21 -9.75 -3.10
N VAL A 103 2.79 -10.66 -3.98
CA VAL A 103 1.49 -11.35 -3.88
C VAL A 103 1.52 -12.37 -2.75
N GLU A 104 2.65 -13.03 -2.51
CA GLU A 104 2.82 -13.90 -1.35
C GLU A 104 2.78 -13.11 -0.04
N LEU A 105 3.47 -11.96 0.03
CA LEU A 105 3.37 -11.04 1.18
C LEU A 105 1.91 -10.68 1.47
N ALA A 106 1.13 -10.32 0.44
CA ALA A 106 -0.29 -10.01 0.61
C ALA A 106 -1.09 -11.16 1.23
N LYS A 107 -0.83 -12.41 0.85
CA LYS A 107 -1.47 -13.60 1.46
C LYS A 107 -1.02 -13.82 2.90
N GLN A 108 0.26 -13.61 3.19
CA GLN A 108 0.82 -13.74 4.53
C GLN A 108 0.26 -12.70 5.50
N LEU A 109 -0.03 -11.49 5.01
CA LEU A 109 -0.71 -10.44 5.77
C LEU A 109 -2.18 -10.78 6.02
N ASP A 110 -2.88 -11.32 5.03
CA ASP A 110 -4.26 -11.82 5.16
C ASP A 110 -4.35 -12.92 6.22
N TYR A 111 -3.45 -13.91 6.18
CA TYR A 111 -3.35 -14.96 7.21
C TYR A 111 -3.08 -14.40 8.63
N ARG A 112 -2.41 -13.25 8.73
CA ARG A 112 -2.14 -12.54 10.00
C ARG A 112 -3.29 -11.62 10.43
N GLY A 113 -4.42 -11.65 9.74
CA GLY A 113 -5.61 -10.88 10.06
C GLY A 113 -5.55 -9.41 9.65
N PHE A 114 -4.73 -9.06 8.65
CA PHE A 114 -4.86 -7.78 7.96
C PHE A 114 -5.77 -7.95 6.75
N CYS A 115 -6.72 -7.03 6.56
CA CYS A 115 -7.53 -7.00 5.34
C CYS A 115 -6.92 -6.09 4.27
N TYR A 116 -7.14 -6.41 3.00
CA TYR A 116 -6.87 -5.44 1.95
C TYR A 116 -7.76 -4.20 2.16
N PHE A 117 -7.18 -3.01 2.09
CA PHE A 117 -7.88 -1.76 2.31
C PHE A 117 -9.10 -1.64 1.38
N GLY A 118 -10.28 -1.34 1.92
CA GLY A 118 -11.53 -1.22 1.16
C GLY A 118 -12.43 -2.46 1.17
N GLN A 119 -11.96 -3.59 1.70
CA GLN A 119 -12.73 -4.85 1.72
C GLN A 119 -13.49 -5.09 3.03
N SER A 120 -13.17 -4.36 4.10
CA SER A 120 -13.73 -4.57 5.43
C SER A 120 -13.67 -3.30 6.27
N GLU A 121 -14.56 -3.18 7.26
CA GLU A 121 -14.46 -2.16 8.32
C GLU A 121 -13.42 -2.54 9.41
N GLN A 122 -12.64 -3.61 9.20
CA GLN A 122 -11.59 -4.04 10.13
C GLN A 122 -10.52 -2.98 10.37
N GLU A 123 -10.01 -2.97 11.61
CA GLU A 123 -9.01 -2.00 12.08
C GLU A 123 -7.60 -2.24 11.52
N ARG A 124 -7.30 -3.46 11.04
CA ARG A 124 -5.97 -3.82 10.52
C ARG A 124 -6.04 -3.97 9.00
N SER A 125 -5.36 -3.09 8.28
CA SER A 125 -5.41 -3.08 6.82
C SER A 125 -4.05 -2.93 6.14
N PHE A 126 -3.98 -3.35 4.88
CA PHE A 126 -2.81 -3.12 4.03
C PHE A 126 -3.22 -2.68 2.63
N ILE A 127 -2.34 -1.95 1.96
CA ILE A 127 -2.62 -1.32 0.67
C ILE A 127 -1.38 -1.25 -0.22
N GLU A 128 -1.62 -1.34 -1.53
CA GLU A 128 -0.62 -1.07 -2.56
C GLU A 128 -0.35 0.44 -2.65
N CYS A 129 0.92 0.83 -2.52
CA CYS A 129 1.38 2.21 -2.57
C CYS A 129 2.07 2.52 -3.91
N TYR A 130 1.93 3.76 -4.36
CA TYR A 130 2.64 4.30 -5.53
C TYR A 130 3.37 5.58 -5.10
N PRO A 131 4.64 5.49 -4.69
CA PRO A 131 5.32 6.59 -4.00
C PRO A 131 5.51 7.83 -4.89
N HIS A 132 5.80 7.67 -6.19
CA HIS A 132 5.98 8.82 -7.08
C HIS A 132 4.69 9.66 -7.22
N PRO A 133 3.51 9.09 -7.53
CA PRO A 133 2.24 9.81 -7.43
C PRO A 133 1.96 10.39 -6.03
N ALA A 134 2.25 9.63 -4.96
CA ALA A 134 2.00 10.07 -3.59
C ALA A 134 2.78 11.34 -3.23
N ILE A 135 4.06 11.41 -3.61
CA ILE A 135 4.92 12.59 -3.38
C ILE A 135 4.40 13.81 -4.15
N ILE A 136 3.95 13.65 -5.40
CA ILE A 136 3.42 14.74 -6.22
C ILE A 136 2.20 15.40 -5.57
N LEU A 137 1.37 14.60 -4.89
CA LEU A 137 0.12 15.09 -4.34
C LEU A 137 0.31 15.98 -3.10
N LYS A 138 1.54 16.04 -2.53
CA LYS A 138 2.05 16.90 -1.43
C LYS A 138 1.24 16.93 -0.13
N ASN A 139 -0.02 16.53 -0.16
CA ASN A 139 -0.81 16.15 0.97
C ASN A 139 -0.65 14.65 1.04
N ALA A 140 0.20 14.20 1.96
CA ALA A 140 0.17 12.82 2.42
C ALA A 140 -1.30 12.44 2.52
N VAL A 141 -1.66 11.30 1.90
CA VAL A 141 -2.89 10.59 2.19
C VAL A 141 -3.21 10.87 3.65
N ASP A 142 -4.34 11.52 3.93
CA ASP A 142 -4.82 11.58 5.29
C ASP A 142 -5.17 10.14 5.63
N PHE A 143 -4.15 9.37 6.02
CA PHE A 143 -4.25 7.97 6.36
C PHE A 143 -5.20 7.84 7.54
N GLY A 144 -5.37 8.89 8.35
CA GLY A 144 -6.43 9.01 9.34
C GLY A 144 -7.80 9.01 8.67
N ALA A 145 -8.05 9.87 7.68
CA ALA A 145 -9.31 9.88 6.92
C ALA A 145 -9.56 8.61 6.08
N LEU A 146 -8.51 7.95 5.59
CA LEU A 146 -8.63 6.68 4.86
C LEU A 146 -8.92 5.50 5.80
N LEU A 147 -8.23 5.41 6.94
CA LEU A 147 -8.28 4.30 7.88
C LEU A 147 -9.32 4.50 9.00
N SER A 148 -9.99 5.65 9.06
CA SER A 148 -11.13 5.84 9.95
C SER A 148 -12.31 5.01 9.44
N PRO A 149 -12.95 4.18 10.28
CA PRO A 149 -14.18 3.51 9.89
C PRO A 149 -15.23 4.55 9.46
N PRO A 150 -16.20 4.17 8.61
CA PRO A 150 -17.15 5.10 7.97
C PRO A 150 -18.09 5.86 8.92
N GLN A 151 -17.84 5.86 10.22
CA GLN A 151 -18.70 6.45 11.25
C GLN A 151 -18.08 7.63 12.03
N ALA A 152 -16.87 8.08 11.70
CA ALA A 152 -16.37 9.34 12.26
C ALA A 152 -17.05 10.54 11.57
N LYS A 153 -18.27 10.87 12.03
CA LYS A 153 -18.87 12.19 11.81
C LYS A 153 -17.98 13.26 12.49
N VAL A 154 -16.94 13.69 11.80
CA VAL A 154 -16.32 15.00 12.03
C VAL A 154 -16.88 15.94 10.98
N GLY A 155 -17.36 17.09 11.44
CA GLY A 155 -18.29 17.95 10.73
C GLY A 155 -17.94 18.24 9.28
N GLY A 156 -18.92 18.00 8.40
CA GLY A 156 -19.09 18.76 7.16
C GLY A 156 -18.35 18.27 5.94
N PHE A 157 -18.41 16.98 5.55
CA PHE A 157 -18.18 16.59 4.16
C PHE A 157 -18.82 15.23 3.82
N ILE A 158 -20.15 15.18 3.74
CA ILE A 158 -20.88 13.94 3.39
C ILE A 158 -21.08 13.87 1.87
N GLY A 159 -20.70 12.73 1.28
CA GLY A 159 -21.37 12.17 0.10
C GLY A 159 -21.07 12.81 -1.25
N GLY A 160 -19.97 12.43 -1.89
CA GLY A 160 -19.83 12.62 -3.35
C GLY A 160 -18.41 12.79 -3.87
N ARG A 161 -17.46 13.18 -3.02
CA ARG A 161 -16.09 13.56 -3.47
C ARG A 161 -15.05 12.43 -3.42
N TRP A 162 -15.35 11.33 -2.72
CA TRP A 162 -14.48 10.14 -2.60
C TRP A 162 -14.16 9.49 -3.96
N LYS A 163 -15.13 9.44 -4.88
CA LYS A 163 -14.94 8.89 -6.25
C LYS A 163 -13.99 9.72 -7.14
N LYS A 164 -13.64 10.94 -6.73
CA LYS A 164 -12.78 11.86 -7.48
C LYS A 164 -11.40 12.06 -6.86
N CYS A 165 -11.11 11.44 -5.71
CA CYS A 165 -9.78 11.50 -5.12
C CYS A 165 -8.84 10.59 -5.93
N PRO A 166 -7.80 11.12 -6.57
CA PRO A 166 -6.86 10.30 -7.35
C PRO A 166 -6.20 9.20 -6.50
N LEU A 167 -6.01 9.46 -5.20
CA LEU A 167 -5.45 8.51 -4.22
C LEU A 167 -6.39 7.34 -3.92
N VAL A 168 -7.71 7.59 -3.90
CA VAL A 168 -8.71 6.52 -3.74
C VAL A 168 -8.81 5.68 -5.02
N LYS A 169 -8.62 6.29 -6.21
CA LYS A 169 -8.50 5.52 -7.46
C LYS A 169 -7.24 4.65 -7.47
N LEU A 170 -6.10 5.20 -7.03
CA LEU A 170 -4.84 4.46 -6.84
C LEU A 170 -5.01 3.28 -5.87
N ALA A 171 -5.69 3.52 -4.75
CA ALA A 171 -5.99 2.52 -3.72
C ALA A 171 -6.95 1.40 -4.18
N THR A 172 -7.96 1.75 -4.98
CA THR A 172 -9.06 0.85 -5.36
C THR A 172 -8.94 0.30 -6.78
N ALA A 173 -7.98 0.75 -7.59
CA ALA A 173 -7.73 0.18 -8.91
C ALA A 173 -7.28 -1.28 -8.83
N THR A 174 -6.65 -1.67 -7.72
CA THR A 174 -6.24 -3.04 -7.43
C THR A 174 -7.40 -3.92 -6.95
N ASP A 175 -8.39 -3.37 -6.25
CA ASP A 175 -9.62 -4.10 -5.86
C ASP A 175 -10.42 -4.59 -7.08
N ARG A 176 -10.36 -3.88 -8.21
CA ARG A 176 -11.04 -4.28 -9.45
C ARG A 176 -10.31 -5.38 -10.23
N LEU A 177 -9.14 -5.79 -9.78
CA LEU A 177 -8.34 -6.86 -10.36
C LEU A 177 -8.51 -8.19 -9.59
N ARG A 178 -9.26 -8.20 -8.48
CA ARG A 178 -9.65 -9.42 -7.76
C ARG A 178 -11.10 -9.76 -8.04
#